data_AF-A0A466E176-F1
#
_entry.id   AF-A0A466E176-F1
#
_cell.length_a   1.000
_cell.length_b   1.000
_cell.length_c   1.000
_cell.angle_alpha   90.00
_cell.angle_beta   90.00
_cell.angle_gamma   90.00
#
_symmetry.space_group_name_H-M   'P 1'
#
loop_
_entity.id
_entity.type
_entity.pdbx_description
1 polymer ?
#
loop_
_entity_poly.entity_id
_entity_poly.type
_entity_poly.pdbx_seq_one_letter_code
_entity_poly.pdbx_strand_id
1 'polypeptide(L)'
;MKIYHTETQEDFDALLEELKNEGYSWFFGEVIPSYDSELWERYKQDTVVHIEEEGVSWGSLSYAKYLHPNTPIEKYKAKQDEVAKWFGGVTKAMKAFSSNGVSMKNENNDKVNNPAHYTAGGIETLDYIKAKVSDYPSYAVGNILKYVSRYEHKNGIEDLKKAQFYLNNLIEWMESD
;
A
#
# COMPACT_ATOMS: atom_id res chain seq x y z
N MET A 1 -18.86 5.46 26.04
CA MET A 1 -17.65 5.90 25.32
C MET A 1 -16.71 4.72 25.15
N LYS A 2 -16.21 4.50 23.93
CA LYS A 2 -15.14 3.56 23.62
C LYS A 2 -13.92 4.33 23.13
N ILE A 3 -12.73 3.82 23.42
CA ILE A 3 -11.48 4.42 22.95
C ILE A 3 -10.66 3.35 22.24
N TYR A 4 -10.34 3.60 20.97
CA TYR A 4 -9.45 2.76 20.19
C TYR A 4 -8.09 3.42 20.01
N HIS A 5 -7.02 2.65 20.21
CA HIS A 5 -5.65 3.04 19.91
C HIS A 5 -5.20 2.39 18.59
N THR A 6 -4.73 3.23 17.66
CA THR A 6 -4.30 2.83 16.32
C THR A 6 -2.82 3.15 16.14
N GLU A 7 -1.97 2.12 16.07
CA GLU A 7 -0.51 2.30 16.00
C GLU A 7 0.01 2.55 14.58
N THR A 8 -0.76 2.18 13.56
CA THR A 8 -0.39 2.37 12.15
C THR A 8 -1.46 3.16 11.42
N GLN A 9 -1.09 3.77 10.29
CA GLN A 9 -2.03 4.49 9.44
C GLN A 9 -3.10 3.54 8.86
N GLU A 10 -2.72 2.31 8.52
CA GLU A 10 -3.65 1.30 8.00
C GLU A 10 -4.71 0.90 9.03
N ASP A 11 -4.31 0.75 10.31
CA ASP A 11 -5.24 0.46 11.39
C ASP A 11 -6.21 1.63 11.62
N PHE A 12 -5.73 2.87 11.48
CA PHE A 12 -6.53 4.08 11.62
C PHE A 12 -7.53 4.23 10.48
N ASP A 13 -7.08 4.13 9.23
CA ASP A 13 -7.92 4.23 8.05
C ASP A 13 -9.00 3.14 8.02
N ALA A 14 -8.63 1.90 8.39
CA ALA A 14 -9.58 0.79 8.48
C ALA A 14 -10.66 1.04 9.55
N LEU A 15 -10.29 1.61 10.69
CA LEU A 15 -11.23 1.96 11.75
C LEU A 15 -12.18 3.08 11.30
N LEU A 16 -11.69 4.12 10.61
CA LEU A 16 -12.56 5.18 10.10
C LEU A 16 -13.58 4.67 9.09
N GLU A 17 -13.17 3.77 8.19
CA GLU A 17 -14.06 3.15 7.22
C GLU A 17 -15.11 2.25 7.90
N GLU A 18 -14.74 1.51 8.95
CA GLU A 18 -15.69 0.74 9.77
C GLU A 18 -16.73 1.65 10.42
N LEU A 19 -16.30 2.74 11.07
CA LEU A 19 -17.18 3.71 11.73
C LEU A 19 -18.12 4.42 10.74
N LYS A 20 -17.60 4.79 9.57
CA LYS A 20 -18.41 5.36 8.50
C LYS A 20 -19.48 4.38 8.01
N ASN A 21 -19.14 3.11 7.83
CA ASN A 21 -20.09 2.07 7.42
C ASN A 21 -21.15 1.76 8.49
N GLU A 22 -20.80 1.94 9.76
CA GLU A 22 -21.75 1.87 10.89
C GLU A 22 -22.64 3.14 11.02
N GLY A 23 -22.38 4.17 10.22
CA GLY A 23 -23.18 5.39 10.17
C GLY A 23 -22.75 6.48 11.15
N TYR A 24 -21.54 6.39 11.70
CA TYR A 24 -21.00 7.44 12.57
C TYR A 24 -20.56 8.68 11.77
N SER A 25 -20.61 9.82 12.44
CA SER A 25 -20.07 11.11 12.01
C SER A 25 -19.09 11.66 13.04
N TRP A 26 -18.25 12.61 12.65
CA TRP A 26 -17.45 13.39 13.60
C TRP A 26 -18.37 14.13 14.57
N PHE A 27 -17.86 14.44 15.76
CA PHE A 27 -18.58 15.16 16.83
C PHE A 27 -19.24 16.48 16.35
N PHE A 28 -18.67 17.15 15.35
CA PHE A 28 -19.24 18.37 14.75
C PHE A 28 -20.31 18.11 13.66
N GLY A 29 -20.70 16.85 13.44
CA GLY A 29 -21.68 16.43 12.44
C GLY A 29 -21.11 16.22 11.03
N GLU A 30 -19.80 16.38 10.85
CA GLU A 30 -19.13 16.13 9.56
C GLU A 30 -19.02 14.63 9.26
N VAL A 31 -19.11 14.26 7.99
CA VAL A 31 -18.96 12.85 7.57
C VAL A 31 -17.52 12.40 7.80
N ILE A 32 -17.34 11.21 8.35
CA ILE A 32 -16.02 10.61 8.51
C ILE A 32 -15.43 10.31 7.12
N PRO A 33 -14.26 10.86 6.77
CA PRO A 33 -13.61 10.55 5.50
C PRO A 33 -13.15 9.09 5.51
N SER A 34 -13.22 8.43 4.35
CA SER A 34 -12.70 7.05 4.17
C SER A 34 -11.17 6.97 4.19
N TYR A 35 -10.51 8.13 4.08
CA TYR A 35 -9.06 8.28 4.11
C TYR A 35 -8.73 9.72 4.46
N ASP A 36 -7.96 9.94 5.53
CA ASP A 36 -7.44 11.25 5.86
C ASP A 36 -6.09 11.12 6.56
N SER A 37 -5.03 11.15 5.74
CA SER A 37 -3.65 11.05 6.20
C SER A 37 -3.23 12.24 7.08
N GLU A 38 -3.87 13.40 6.97
CA GLU A 38 -3.52 14.58 7.76
C GLU A 38 -3.90 14.42 9.24
N LEU A 39 -4.97 13.67 9.52
CA LEU A 39 -5.43 13.42 10.89
C LEU A 39 -4.48 12.49 11.64
N TRP A 40 -4.03 11.41 10.99
CA TRP A 40 -3.11 10.45 11.58
C TRP A 40 -1.72 11.05 11.77
N GLU A 41 -1.19 11.80 10.79
CA GLU A 41 0.15 12.38 10.85
C GLU A 41 0.39 13.28 12.07
N ARG A 42 -0.67 13.85 12.65
CA ARG A 42 -0.58 14.71 13.84
C ARG A 42 -0.05 13.98 15.07
N TYR A 43 -0.46 12.73 15.29
CA TYR A 43 -0.11 11.97 16.50
C TYR A 43 0.55 10.61 16.18
N LYS A 44 0.51 10.16 14.92
CA LYS A 44 1.13 8.93 14.43
C LYS A 44 0.73 7.72 15.26
N GLN A 45 1.70 6.95 15.76
CA GLN A 45 1.45 5.79 16.62
C GLN A 45 0.78 6.11 17.95
N ASP A 46 0.70 7.38 18.36
CA ASP A 46 -0.02 7.82 19.55
C ASP A 46 -1.47 8.25 19.25
N THR A 47 -1.98 8.01 18.05
CA THR A 47 -3.34 8.37 17.66
C THR A 47 -4.37 7.48 18.35
N VAL A 48 -5.39 8.11 18.94
CA VAL A 48 -6.56 7.44 19.51
C VAL A 48 -7.85 7.99 18.93
N VAL A 49 -8.86 7.14 18.79
CA VAL A 49 -10.21 7.47 18.32
C VAL A 49 -11.18 7.26 19.46
N HIS A 50 -11.91 8.30 19.84
CA HIS A 50 -12.99 8.24 20.82
C HIS A 50 -14.32 8.10 20.11
N ILE A 51 -15.15 7.17 20.56
CA ILE A 51 -16.49 6.94 20.04
C ILE A 51 -17.48 7.18 21.18
N GLU A 52 -18.33 8.17 20.99
CA GLU A 52 -19.37 8.61 21.92
C GLU A 52 -20.74 8.61 21.24
N GLU A 53 -21.82 8.76 22.03
CA GLU A 53 -23.18 8.83 21.47
C GLU A 53 -23.37 10.06 20.57
N GLU A 54 -22.63 11.14 20.86
CA GLU A 54 -22.69 12.41 20.12
C GLU A 54 -21.80 12.41 18.85
N GLY A 55 -20.97 11.37 18.67
CA GLY A 55 -20.13 11.21 17.49
C GLY A 55 -18.71 10.72 17.80
N VAL A 56 -17.87 10.77 16.77
CA VAL A 56 -16.47 10.34 16.83
C VAL A 56 -15.56 11.55 17.04
N SER A 57 -14.48 11.39 17.80
CA SER A 57 -13.38 12.37 17.87
C SER A 57 -12.03 11.65 17.86
N TRP A 58 -10.94 12.38 17.62
CA TRP A 58 -9.59 11.81 17.64
C TRP A 58 -8.64 12.67 18.48
N GLY A 59 -7.58 12.06 18.98
CA GLY A 59 -6.62 12.74 19.84
C GLY A 59 -5.34 11.94 20.06
N SER A 60 -4.56 12.37 21.06
CA SER A 60 -3.35 11.67 21.47
C SER A 60 -3.61 10.71 22.64
N LEU A 61 -2.85 9.62 22.66
CA LEU A 61 -2.90 8.58 23.69
C LEU A 61 -2.66 9.15 25.10
N SER A 62 -1.74 10.10 25.22
CA SER A 62 -1.44 10.77 26.51
C SER A 62 -2.62 11.59 27.00
N TYR A 63 -3.28 12.34 26.11
CA TYR A 63 -4.44 13.16 26.44
C TYR A 63 -5.66 12.30 26.81
N ALA A 64 -5.89 11.19 26.11
CA ALA A 64 -6.94 10.23 26.45
C ALA A 64 -6.74 9.61 27.85
N LYS A 65 -5.51 9.20 28.18
CA LYS A 65 -5.18 8.68 29.53
C LYS A 65 -5.38 9.73 30.62
N TYR A 66 -5.12 11.00 30.31
CA TYR A 66 -5.31 12.11 31.25
C TYR A 66 -6.78 12.42 31.51
N LEU A 67 -7.59 12.52 30.45
CA LEU A 67 -9.02 12.84 30.56
C LEU A 67 -9.86 11.66 31.06
N HIS A 68 -9.49 10.44 30.66
CA HIS A 68 -10.26 9.23 30.91
C HIS A 68 -9.41 8.13 31.55
N PRO A 69 -8.87 8.36 32.77
CA PRO A 69 -7.93 7.45 33.41
C PRO A 69 -8.53 6.07 33.74
N ASN A 70 -9.85 5.98 33.87
CA ASN A 70 -10.58 4.76 34.20
C ASN A 70 -11.23 4.08 32.99
N THR A 71 -11.08 4.65 31.79
CA THR A 71 -11.66 4.07 30.57
C THR A 71 -10.63 3.16 29.90
N PRO A 72 -10.94 1.87 29.69
CA PRO A 72 -10.06 0.99 28.94
C PRO A 72 -9.83 1.51 27.51
N ILE A 73 -8.57 1.49 27.09
CA ILE A 73 -8.17 1.83 25.72
C ILE A 73 -7.93 0.51 24.99
N GLU A 74 -8.77 0.21 24.01
CA GLU A 74 -8.68 -1.00 23.22
C GLU A 74 -7.73 -0.79 22.05
N LYS A 75 -6.81 -1.73 21.82
CA LYS A 75 -5.93 -1.66 20.65
C LYS A 75 -6.68 -2.17 19.43
N TYR A 76 -6.79 -1.35 18.39
CA TYR A 76 -7.41 -1.75 17.13
C TYR A 76 -6.36 -2.38 16.20
N LYS A 77 -6.76 -3.45 15.50
CA LYS A 77 -5.98 -4.09 14.46
C LYS A 77 -6.88 -4.46 13.29
N ALA A 78 -6.57 -3.92 12.11
CA ALA A 78 -7.32 -4.22 10.90
C ALA A 78 -7.24 -5.72 10.57
N LYS A 79 -8.38 -6.33 10.21
CA LYS A 79 -8.41 -7.73 9.73
C LYS A 79 -7.80 -7.79 8.34
N GLN A 80 -6.54 -8.22 8.25
CA GLN A 80 -5.78 -8.34 6.98
C GLN A 80 -6.26 -9.46 6.04
N ASP A 81 -7.48 -9.99 6.20
CA ASP A 81 -7.84 -11.30 5.65
C ASP A 81 -8.00 -11.34 4.12
N GLU A 82 -8.43 -10.25 3.47
CA GLU A 82 -8.62 -10.25 2.01
C GLU A 82 -7.36 -9.82 1.25
N VAL A 83 -6.67 -8.80 1.78
CA VAL A 83 -5.45 -8.25 1.20
C VAL A 83 -4.29 -9.24 1.37
N ALA A 84 -4.12 -9.86 2.55
CA ALA A 84 -3.09 -10.87 2.75
C ALA A 84 -3.35 -12.18 1.98
N LYS A 85 -4.62 -12.56 1.72
CA LYS A 85 -4.95 -13.67 0.82
C LYS A 85 -4.53 -13.38 -0.62
N TRP A 86 -4.76 -12.15 -1.07
CA TRP A 86 -4.38 -11.72 -2.42
C TRP A 86 -2.86 -11.69 -2.58
N PHE A 87 -2.13 -11.08 -1.64
CA PHE A 87 -0.66 -11.06 -1.63
C PHE A 87 -0.06 -12.45 -1.44
N GLY A 88 -0.57 -13.27 -0.52
CA GLY A 88 -0.10 -14.64 -0.29
C GLY A 88 -0.28 -15.56 -1.51
N GLY A 89 -1.34 -15.36 -2.28
CA GLY A 89 -1.55 -16.04 -3.57
C GLY A 89 -0.50 -15.64 -4.61
N VAL A 90 -0.19 -14.35 -4.70
CA VAL A 90 0.81 -13.80 -5.64
C VAL A 90 2.23 -14.26 -5.26
N THR A 91 2.61 -14.19 -3.99
CA THR A 91 3.94 -14.64 -3.53
C THR A 91 4.14 -16.14 -3.76
N LYS A 92 3.11 -16.96 -3.52
CA LYS A 92 3.17 -18.41 -3.79
C LYS A 92 3.28 -18.71 -5.29
N ALA A 93 2.57 -17.94 -6.13
CA ALA A 93 2.65 -18.07 -7.59
C ALA A 93 4.02 -17.65 -8.13
N MET A 94 4.60 -16.54 -7.66
CA MET A 94 5.94 -16.07 -8.05
C MET A 94 7.03 -17.05 -7.59
N LYS A 95 6.91 -17.59 -6.37
CA LYS A 95 7.86 -18.60 -5.88
C LYS A 95 7.77 -19.91 -6.67
N ALA A 96 6.57 -20.33 -7.07
CA ALA A 96 6.38 -21.49 -7.96
C ALA A 96 6.93 -21.24 -9.37
N PHE A 97 6.79 -20.02 -9.90
CA PHE A 97 7.38 -19.61 -11.17
C PHE A 97 8.91 -19.58 -11.12
N SER A 98 9.47 -19.12 -10.00
CA SER A 98 10.92 -19.03 -9.80
C SER A 98 11.57 -20.38 -9.47
N SER A 99 10.85 -21.31 -8.84
CA SER A 99 11.36 -22.66 -8.53
C SER A 99 11.29 -23.61 -9.74
N ASN A 100 10.34 -23.38 -10.65
CA ASN A 100 10.30 -24.08 -11.93
C ASN A 100 11.28 -23.41 -12.87
N GLY A 101 12.57 -23.70 -12.71
CA GLY A 101 13.63 -23.32 -13.64
C GLY A 101 13.40 -23.90 -15.03
N VAL A 102 12.49 -23.30 -15.79
CA VAL A 102 12.33 -23.58 -17.21
C VAL A 102 13.31 -22.68 -17.93
N SER A 103 14.45 -23.26 -18.33
CA SER A 103 15.27 -22.73 -19.40
C SER A 103 14.41 -22.66 -20.68
N MET A 104 13.70 -21.54 -20.86
CA MET A 104 12.92 -21.30 -22.07
C MET A 104 13.84 -20.79 -23.16
N LYS A 105 13.99 -21.61 -24.21
CA LYS A 105 14.55 -21.18 -25.49
C LYS A 105 13.73 -19.99 -26.00
N ASN A 106 14.45 -18.94 -26.41
CA ASN A 106 13.92 -17.70 -26.97
C ASN A 106 12.92 -17.95 -28.11
N GLU A 107 11.65 -17.74 -27.84
CA GLU A 107 10.71 -17.27 -28.87
C GLU A 107 10.21 -15.87 -28.46
N ASN A 108 10.87 -14.88 -29.07
CA ASN A 108 10.69 -13.44 -28.85
C ASN A 108 9.27 -12.96 -29.21
N ASN A 109 8.35 -12.94 -28.25
CA ASN A 109 7.09 -12.19 -28.41
C ASN A 109 6.45 -11.64 -27.12
N ASP A 110 7.14 -11.65 -25.98
CA ASP A 110 6.62 -11.02 -24.75
C ASP A 110 6.89 -9.50 -24.75
N LYS A 111 5.92 -8.72 -25.23
CA LYS A 111 5.99 -7.25 -25.27
C LYS A 111 6.02 -6.58 -23.89
N VAL A 112 5.77 -7.33 -22.82
CA VAL A 112 5.65 -6.79 -21.45
C VAL A 112 6.94 -7.04 -20.69
N ASN A 113 7.42 -8.28 -20.68
CA ASN A 113 8.62 -8.64 -19.93
C ASN A 113 9.90 -8.56 -20.77
N ASN A 114 9.82 -8.75 -22.09
CA ASN A 114 10.98 -8.81 -22.99
C ASN A 114 10.70 -8.15 -24.35
N PRO A 115 10.48 -6.82 -24.43
CA PRO A 115 10.28 -6.18 -25.71
C PRO A 115 11.56 -6.33 -26.54
N ALA A 116 11.45 -6.88 -27.76
CA ALA A 116 12.57 -7.30 -28.61
C ALA A 116 13.62 -6.21 -28.96
N HIS A 117 13.38 -4.95 -28.58
CA HIS A 117 14.28 -3.83 -28.80
C HIS A 117 15.16 -3.46 -27.57
N TYR A 118 15.02 -4.16 -26.43
CA TYR A 118 15.80 -3.90 -25.21
C TYR A 118 16.89 -4.95 -24.91
N THR A 119 16.99 -6.03 -25.68
CA THR A 119 17.93 -7.15 -25.45
C THR A 119 19.19 -7.09 -26.33
N ALA A 120 19.50 -5.94 -26.93
CA ALA A 120 20.74 -5.77 -27.68
C ALA A 120 21.95 -5.74 -26.72
N GLY A 121 22.54 -6.91 -26.44
CA GLY A 121 23.83 -7.01 -25.72
C GLY A 121 23.88 -7.97 -24.53
N GLY A 122 22.81 -8.71 -24.20
CA GLY A 122 22.83 -9.74 -23.15
C GLY A 122 22.79 -9.23 -21.70
N ILE A 123 22.55 -7.93 -21.51
CA ILE A 123 22.25 -7.33 -20.20
C ILE A 123 20.81 -6.82 -20.27
N GLU A 124 20.00 -7.15 -19.26
CA GLU A 124 18.66 -6.60 -19.13
C GLU A 124 18.74 -5.09 -18.90
N THR A 125 17.96 -4.31 -19.65
CA THR A 125 18.04 -2.84 -19.62
C THR A 125 17.79 -2.30 -18.21
N LEU A 126 16.94 -2.95 -17.43
CA LEU A 126 16.64 -2.54 -16.06
C LEU A 126 17.84 -2.72 -15.13
N ASP A 127 18.63 -3.79 -15.29
CA ASP A 127 19.82 -4.04 -14.48
C ASP A 127 20.92 -3.02 -14.78
N TYR A 128 21.07 -2.63 -16.05
CA TYR A 128 21.94 -1.53 -16.43
C TYR A 128 21.50 -0.20 -15.79
N ILE A 129 20.19 0.08 -15.79
CA ILE A 129 19.63 1.29 -15.15
C ILE A 129 19.91 1.26 -13.64
N LYS A 130 19.62 0.16 -12.96
CA LYS A 130 19.90 -0.03 -11.52
C LYS A 130 21.38 0.22 -11.20
N ALA A 131 22.29 -0.24 -12.06
CA ALA A 131 23.73 -0.04 -11.88
C ALA A 131 24.23 1.39 -12.16
N LYS A 132 23.44 2.21 -12.89
CA LYS A 132 23.87 3.56 -13.34
C LYS A 132 23.09 4.71 -12.70
N VAL A 133 21.90 4.45 -12.21
CA VAL A 133 21.04 5.44 -11.57
C VAL A 133 21.18 5.27 -10.06
N SER A 134 21.78 6.26 -9.40
CA SER A 134 21.98 6.26 -7.95
C SER A 134 20.67 6.34 -7.16
N ASP A 135 19.62 6.91 -7.76
CA ASP A 135 18.27 6.97 -7.19
C ASP A 135 17.30 6.16 -8.06
N TYR A 136 17.51 4.84 -8.05
CA TYR A 136 16.61 3.89 -8.71
C TYR A 136 15.15 3.98 -8.20
N PRO A 137 14.88 4.18 -6.88
CA PRO A 137 13.52 4.34 -6.37
C PRO A 137 12.71 5.42 -7.11
N SER A 138 13.26 6.62 -7.29
CA SER A 138 12.57 7.68 -8.04
C SER A 138 12.29 7.31 -9.50
N TYR A 139 13.21 6.60 -10.16
CA TYR A 139 13.00 6.09 -11.51
C TYR A 139 11.85 5.08 -11.59
N ALA A 140 11.79 4.14 -10.64
CA ALA A 140 10.72 3.15 -10.57
C ALA A 140 9.36 3.81 -10.31
N VAL A 141 9.27 4.72 -9.33
CA VAL A 141 8.05 5.48 -9.00
C VAL A 141 7.54 6.28 -10.21
N GLY A 142 8.43 6.95 -10.94
CA GLY A 142 8.06 7.68 -12.15
C GLY A 142 7.45 6.77 -13.23
N ASN A 143 7.95 5.54 -13.38
CA ASN A 143 7.39 4.57 -14.31
C ASN A 143 6.03 4.04 -13.84
N ILE A 144 5.87 3.75 -12.54
CA ILE A 144 4.60 3.33 -11.94
C ILE A 144 3.54 4.40 -12.22
N LEU A 145 3.81 5.65 -11.87
CA LEU A 145 2.90 6.78 -12.10
C LEU A 145 2.53 6.91 -13.58
N LYS A 146 3.52 6.85 -14.47
CA LYS A 146 3.30 6.95 -15.92
C LYS A 146 2.34 5.87 -16.46
N TYR A 147 2.45 4.65 -15.97
CA TYR A 147 1.61 3.55 -16.47
C TYR A 147 0.23 3.56 -15.82
N VAL A 148 0.12 3.88 -14.53
CA VAL A 148 -1.15 4.08 -13.83
C VAL A 148 -1.91 5.29 -14.37
N SER A 149 -1.24 6.35 -14.83
CA SER A 149 -1.95 7.52 -15.39
C SER A 149 -2.45 7.30 -16.82
N ARG A 150 -2.05 6.20 -17.48
CA ARG A 150 -2.23 6.02 -18.93
C ARG A 150 -3.14 4.86 -19.29
N TYR A 151 -3.42 3.95 -18.36
CA TYR A 151 -4.12 2.70 -18.67
C TYR A 151 -5.48 2.96 -19.32
N GLU A 152 -6.27 3.92 -18.82
CA GLU A 152 -7.62 4.21 -19.34
C GLU A 152 -7.64 4.68 -20.79
N HIS A 153 -6.54 5.26 -21.26
CA HIS A 153 -6.52 6.01 -22.52
C HIS A 153 -5.52 5.46 -23.55
N LYS A 154 -4.75 4.42 -23.23
CA LYS A 154 -3.76 3.85 -24.16
C LYS A 154 -3.76 2.33 -24.24
N ASN A 155 -3.22 1.64 -23.24
CA ASN A 155 -2.97 0.20 -23.33
C ASN A 155 -3.76 -0.63 -22.30
N GLY A 156 -4.70 -0.01 -21.56
CA GLY A 156 -5.52 -0.71 -20.58
C GLY A 156 -4.71 -1.52 -19.58
N ILE A 157 -5.13 -2.76 -19.38
CA ILE A 157 -4.51 -3.70 -18.46
C ILE A 157 -3.01 -3.95 -18.72
N GLU A 158 -2.51 -3.75 -19.94
CA GLU A 158 -1.07 -3.90 -20.22
C GLU A 158 -0.24 -2.83 -19.50
N ASP A 159 -0.73 -1.59 -19.42
CA ASP A 159 -0.07 -0.55 -18.64
C ASP A 159 -0.13 -0.87 -17.14
N LEU A 160 -1.26 -1.38 -16.64
CA LEU A 160 -1.36 -1.81 -15.24
C LEU A 160 -0.36 -2.93 -14.90
N LYS A 161 -0.17 -3.91 -15.79
CA LYS A 161 0.85 -4.96 -15.64
C LYS A 161 2.27 -4.39 -15.64
N LYS A 162 2.55 -3.38 -16.47
CA LYS A 162 3.84 -2.67 -16.46
C LYS A 162 4.05 -1.90 -15.16
N ALA A 163 3.02 -1.23 -14.63
CA ALA A 163 3.09 -0.59 -13.33
C ALA A 163 3.41 -1.60 -12.22
N GLN A 164 2.70 -2.74 -12.21
CA GLN A 164 2.94 -3.82 -11.25
C GLN A 164 4.38 -4.37 -11.33
N PHE A 165 4.91 -4.55 -12.54
CA PHE A 165 6.30 -4.98 -12.73
C PHE A 165 7.31 -4.05 -12.06
N TYR A 166 7.15 -2.73 -12.25
CA TYR A 166 8.02 -1.73 -11.60
C TYR A 166 7.81 -1.67 -10.09
N LEU A 167 6.58 -1.84 -9.61
CA LEU A 167 6.28 -1.89 -8.18
C LEU A 167 6.95 -3.09 -7.51
N ASN A 168 6.81 -4.29 -8.08
CA ASN A 168 7.46 -5.50 -7.56
C ASN A 168 8.98 -5.35 -7.53
N ASN A 169 9.57 -4.82 -8.61
CA ASN A 169 11.02 -4.56 -8.66
C ASN A 169 11.48 -3.55 -7.61
N LEU A 170 10.67 -2.54 -7.30
CA LEU A 170 11.00 -1.56 -6.27
C LEU A 170 10.93 -2.18 -4.87
N ILE A 171 9.94 -3.03 -4.61
CA ILE A 171 9.84 -3.78 -3.34
C ILE A 171 11.09 -4.66 -3.17
N GLU A 172 11.44 -5.45 -4.17
CA GLU A 172 12.65 -6.30 -4.15
C GLU A 172 13.92 -5.49 -3.89
N TRP A 173 14.05 -4.31 -4.52
CA TRP A 173 15.18 -3.41 -4.28
C TRP A 173 15.25 -2.97 -2.81
N MET A 174 14.13 -2.48 -2.27
CA MET A 174 14.04 -1.94 -0.91
C MET A 174 14.19 -3.02 0.18
N GLU A 175 13.88 -4.28 -0.13
CA GLU A 175 14.11 -5.41 0.77
C GLU A 175 15.56 -5.91 0.75
N SER A 176 16.35 -5.53 -0.26
CA SER A 176 17.74 -5.93 -0.44
C SER A 176 18.78 -4.93 0.09
N ASP A 177 18.36 -3.68 0.33
CA ASP A 177 19.14 -2.61 0.99
C ASP A 177 19.01 -2.69 2.53
#